data_AF-A0A368GJN5-F1
#
_entry.id   AF-A0A368GJN5-F1
#
_cell.length_a   1.000
_cell.length_b   1.000
_cell.length_c   1.000
_cell.angle_alpha   90.00
_cell.angle_beta   90.00
_cell.angle_gamma   90.00
#
_symmetry.space_group_name_H-M   'P 1'
#
loop_
_entity.id
_entity.type
_entity.pdbx_description
1 polymer ?
#
loop_
_entity_poly.entity_id
_entity_poly.type
_entity_poly.pdbx_seq_one_letter_code
_entity_poly.pdbx_strand_id
1 'polypeptide(L)'
;MFSLSRVAARIQMASMVAKIAALIMIIVIGLYYMIFKGYTQHFSKDYAFKGSDWSPAQIVLALYQGNWAYGGYTILNYGMEDIQIKNFKRTVPLAVIFGLFVSACVYVLANVAYFAVLTPQEILNSSAVATTFAQETVGSFSYAMPALIAVLMLGSSNAEIFAWSR
;
A
#
# COMPACT_ATOMS: atom_id res chain seq x y z
N MET A 1 1.94 -36.20 -4.62
CA MET A 1 2.21 -35.40 -5.84
C MET A 1 2.29 -33.92 -5.45
N PHE A 2 3.49 -33.37 -5.30
CA PHE A 2 3.70 -31.92 -5.10
C PHE A 2 3.19 -31.21 -6.37
N SER A 3 2.12 -30.41 -6.28
CA SER A 3 1.77 -29.53 -7.39
C SER A 3 2.33 -28.15 -7.07
N LEU A 4 3.19 -27.63 -7.95
CA LEU A 4 3.77 -26.27 -7.82
C LEU A 4 2.67 -25.22 -7.57
N SER A 5 1.50 -25.40 -8.19
CA SER A 5 0.32 -24.55 -7.99
C SER A 5 -0.15 -24.45 -6.54
N ARG A 6 -0.12 -25.56 -5.77
CA ARG A 6 -0.55 -25.54 -4.36
C ARG A 6 0.43 -24.81 -3.45
N VAL A 7 1.73 -24.92 -3.74
CA VAL A 7 2.76 -24.19 -3.00
C VAL A 7 2.69 -22.70 -3.33
N ALA A 8 2.59 -22.34 -4.61
CA ALA A 8 2.44 -20.97 -5.06
C ALA A 8 1.19 -20.30 -4.47
N ALA A 9 0.04 -21.00 -4.43
CA ALA A 9 -1.18 -20.49 -3.81
C ALA A 9 -1.03 -20.25 -2.30
N ARG A 10 -0.33 -21.14 -1.58
CA ARG A 10 -0.05 -20.95 -0.14
C ARG A 10 0.87 -19.76 0.12
N ILE A 11 1.91 -19.60 -0.69
CA ILE A 11 2.80 -18.43 -0.63
C ILE A 11 2.00 -17.16 -0.91
N GLN A 12 1.13 -17.17 -1.92
CA GLN A 12 0.27 -16.02 -2.25
C GLN A 12 -0.62 -15.62 -1.06
N MET A 13 -1.29 -16.59 -0.44
CA MET A 13 -2.15 -16.33 0.73
C MET A 13 -1.35 -15.78 1.91
N ALA A 14 -0.20 -16.38 2.22
CA ALA A 14 0.66 -15.91 3.29
C ALA A 14 1.15 -14.47 3.04
N SER A 15 1.62 -14.16 1.83
CA SER A 15 2.06 -12.82 1.46
C SER A 15 0.91 -11.81 1.48
N MET A 16 -0.32 -12.20 1.09
CA MET A 16 -1.50 -11.33 1.17
C MET A 16 -1.82 -10.94 2.60
N VAL A 17 -1.89 -11.93 3.51
CA VAL A 17 -2.15 -11.68 4.93
C VAL A 17 -1.05 -10.81 5.53
N ALA A 18 0.22 -11.10 5.21
CA ALA A 18 1.35 -10.33 5.69
C ALA A 18 1.33 -8.86 5.20
N LYS A 19 0.95 -8.60 3.94
CA LYS A 19 0.80 -7.23 3.41
C LYS A 19 -0.26 -6.43 4.15
N ILE A 20 -1.43 -7.05 4.37
CA ILE A 20 -2.53 -6.39 5.08
C ILE A 20 -2.12 -6.11 6.53
N ALA A 21 -1.50 -7.09 7.21
CA ALA A 21 -1.01 -6.91 8.58
C ALA A 21 0.04 -5.79 8.68
N ALA A 22 0.99 -5.73 7.74
CA ALA A 22 2.01 -4.68 7.69
C ALA A 22 1.39 -3.28 7.51
N LEU A 23 0.43 -3.15 6.58
CA LEU A 23 -0.29 -1.88 6.37
C LEU A 23 -1.07 -1.43 7.61
N ILE A 24 -1.81 -2.35 8.24
CA ILE A 24 -2.54 -2.04 9.48
C ILE A 24 -1.56 -1.60 10.57
N MET A 25 -0.42 -2.27 10.71
CA MET A 25 0.59 -1.93 11.70
C MET A 25 1.15 -0.51 11.49
N ILE A 26 1.47 -0.15 10.23
CA ILE A 26 1.92 1.21 9.89
C ILE A 26 0.87 2.25 10.28
N ILE A 27 -0.40 2.01 9.93
CA ILE A 27 -1.50 2.92 10.24
C ILE A 27 -1.67 3.08 11.76
N VAL A 28 -1.69 1.98 12.51
CA VAL A 28 -1.86 2.00 13.97
C VAL A 28 -0.70 2.73 14.65
N ILE A 29 0.54 2.46 14.25
CA ILE A 29 1.73 3.13 14.81
C ILE A 29 1.67 4.63 14.50
N GLY A 30 1.42 5.03 13.25
CA GLY A 30 1.36 6.45 12.90
C GLY A 30 0.25 7.19 13.64
N LEU A 31 -0.94 6.60 13.74
CA LEU A 31 -2.04 7.17 14.52
C LEU A 31 -1.72 7.24 16.02
N TYR A 32 -1.00 6.25 16.56
CA TYR A 32 -0.55 6.28 17.94
C TYR A 32 0.38 7.48 18.21
N TYR A 33 1.37 7.71 17.34
CA TYR A 33 2.26 8.87 17.45
C TYR A 33 1.49 10.20 17.29
N MET A 34 0.55 10.26 16.36
CA MET A 34 -0.26 11.46 16.14
C MET A 34 -1.13 11.80 17.37
N ILE A 35 -1.84 10.82 17.93
CA ILE A 35 -2.84 11.03 18.98
C ILE A 35 -2.20 11.10 20.37
N PHE A 36 -1.29 10.17 20.69
CA PHE A 36 -0.74 10.05 22.06
C PHE A 36 0.57 10.80 22.26
N LYS A 37 1.39 10.96 21.21
CA LYS A 37 2.62 11.76 21.27
C LYS A 37 2.45 13.19 20.76
N GLY A 38 1.31 13.50 20.14
CA GLY A 38 0.97 14.84 19.67
C GLY A 38 1.74 15.27 18.42
N TYR A 39 2.21 14.32 17.61
CA TYR A 39 2.98 14.63 16.40
C TYR A 39 2.04 15.10 15.27
N THR A 40 1.61 16.37 15.36
CA THR A 40 0.68 17.00 14.40
C THR A 40 1.29 18.20 13.68
N GLN A 41 2.53 18.55 14.02
CA GLN A 41 3.23 19.73 13.50
C GLN A 41 3.35 19.75 11.97
N HIS A 42 3.54 18.59 11.34
CA HIS A 42 3.63 18.47 9.88
C HIS A 42 2.30 18.72 9.16
N PHE A 43 1.17 18.64 9.87
CA PHE A 43 -0.17 18.89 9.32
C PHE A 43 -0.64 20.33 9.54
N SER A 44 0.16 21.19 10.16
CA SER A 44 -0.15 22.62 10.28
C SER A 44 -0.22 23.26 8.89
N LYS A 45 -1.15 24.22 8.69
CA LYS A 45 -1.34 24.90 7.40
C LYS A 45 -0.05 25.56 6.89
N ASP A 46 0.77 26.05 7.81
CA ASP A 46 2.03 26.74 7.51
C ASP A 46 3.15 25.77 7.07
N TYR A 47 3.02 24.48 7.36
CA TYR A 47 4.01 23.45 7.00
C TYR A 47 3.53 22.55 5.86
N ALA A 48 2.25 22.16 5.83
CA ALA A 48 1.72 21.14 4.92
C ALA A 48 1.90 21.45 3.43
N PHE A 49 1.87 22.75 3.06
CA PHE A 49 2.03 23.21 1.67
C PHE A 49 3.33 23.99 1.44
N LYS A 50 4.23 23.98 2.42
CA LYS A 50 5.48 24.74 2.34
C LYS A 50 6.42 24.09 1.32
N GLY A 51 6.83 24.86 0.32
CA GLY A 51 7.71 24.38 -0.75
C GLY A 51 7.03 23.52 -1.81
N SER A 52 5.69 23.52 -1.87
CA SER A 52 4.95 22.84 -2.93
C SER A 52 5.15 23.51 -4.29
N ASP A 53 5.43 22.71 -5.32
CA ASP A 53 5.46 23.13 -6.72
C ASP A 53 4.07 22.90 -7.34
N TRP A 54 3.40 24.00 -7.70
CA TRP A 54 2.06 24.01 -8.29
C TRP A 54 2.08 24.08 -9.82
N SER A 55 3.23 23.86 -10.44
CA SER A 55 3.32 23.81 -11.89
C SER A 55 2.47 22.66 -12.45
N PRO A 56 1.79 22.87 -13.60
CA PRO A 56 0.97 21.82 -14.21
C PRO A 56 1.73 20.51 -14.46
N ALA A 57 3.02 20.60 -14.79
CA ALA A 57 3.88 19.45 -15.01
C ALA A 57 4.04 18.59 -13.74
N GLN A 58 4.34 19.20 -12.59
CA GLN A 58 4.49 18.46 -11.33
C GLN A 58 3.18 17.87 -10.85
N ILE A 59 2.06 18.57 -11.04
CA ILE A 59 0.73 18.06 -10.72
C ILE A 59 0.43 16.80 -11.55
N VAL A 60 0.69 16.83 -12.86
CA VAL A 60 0.48 15.67 -13.74
C VAL A 60 1.37 14.50 -13.33
N LEU A 61 2.65 14.75 -13.01
CA LEU A 61 3.56 13.70 -12.55
C LEU A 61 3.12 13.10 -11.21
N ALA A 62 2.65 13.91 -10.27
CA ALA A 62 2.12 13.44 -8.99
C ALA A 62 0.87 12.58 -9.18
N LEU A 63 -0.05 12.99 -10.05
CA LEU A 63 -1.23 12.20 -10.40
C LEU A 63 -0.86 10.90 -11.12
N TYR A 64 0.15 10.92 -11.99
CA TYR A 64 0.63 9.73 -12.69
C TYR A 64 1.17 8.68 -11.71
N GLN A 65 2.02 9.08 -10.78
CA GLN A 65 2.56 8.19 -9.74
C GLN A 65 1.46 7.72 -8.78
N GLY A 66 0.53 8.60 -8.42
CA GLY A 66 -0.66 8.25 -7.65
C GLY A 66 -1.49 7.17 -8.35
N ASN A 67 -1.76 7.33 -9.64
CA ASN A 67 -2.52 6.37 -10.44
C ASN A 67 -1.81 5.01 -10.54
N TRP A 68 -0.48 4.99 -10.66
CA TRP A 68 0.29 3.74 -10.67
C TRP A 68 0.06 2.91 -9.40
N ALA A 69 0.00 3.56 -8.23
CA ALA A 69 -0.26 2.88 -6.96
C ALA A 69 -1.64 2.21 -6.87
N TYR A 70 -2.65 2.73 -7.59
CA TYR A 70 -3.99 2.13 -7.71
C TYR A 70 -4.14 1.16 -8.90
N GLY A 71 -3.06 0.92 -9.63
CA GLY A 71 -3.03 -0.03 -10.74
C GLY A 71 -3.31 -1.48 -10.31
N GLY A 72 -3.59 -2.34 -11.29
CA GLY A 72 -3.77 -3.79 -11.08
C GLY A 72 -5.23 -4.25 -10.92
N TYR A 73 -6.20 -3.33 -10.91
CA TYR A 73 -7.63 -3.68 -10.89
C TYR A 73 -8.07 -4.52 -12.10
N THR A 74 -7.38 -4.42 -13.24
CA THR A 74 -7.67 -5.19 -14.45
C THR A 74 -7.44 -6.68 -14.26
N ILE A 75 -6.56 -7.09 -13.33
CA ILE A 75 -6.29 -8.50 -13.02
C ILE A 75 -7.56 -9.19 -12.51
N LEU A 76 -8.46 -8.45 -11.85
CA LEU A 76 -9.73 -8.97 -11.36
C LEU A 76 -10.62 -9.49 -12.50
N ASN A 77 -10.50 -8.93 -13.71
CA ASN A 77 -11.30 -9.37 -14.85
C ASN A 77 -11.00 -10.82 -15.25
N TYR A 78 -9.73 -11.25 -15.16
CA TYR A 78 -9.33 -12.63 -15.49
C TYR A 78 -9.74 -13.65 -14.43
N GLY A 79 -9.93 -13.21 -13.17
CA GLY A 79 -10.37 -14.08 -12.08
C GLY A 79 -11.90 -14.22 -11.99
N MET A 80 -12.65 -13.26 -12.54
CA MET A 80 -14.11 -13.26 -12.46
C MET A 80 -14.77 -14.39 -13.25
N GLU A 81 -14.13 -14.92 -14.29
CA GLU A 81 -14.66 -16.04 -15.10
C GLU A 81 -14.80 -17.34 -14.28
N ASP A 82 -13.94 -17.55 -13.28
CA ASP A 82 -13.95 -18.75 -12.45
C ASP A 82 -14.91 -18.65 -11.24
N ILE A 83 -15.41 -17.45 -10.93
CA ILE A 83 -16.22 -17.21 -9.74
C ILE A 83 -17.70 -17.27 -10.13
N GLN A 84 -18.44 -18.25 -9.58
CA GLN A 84 -19.90 -18.30 -9.69
C GLN A 84 -20.55 -17.20 -8.85
N ILE A 85 -20.65 -16.00 -9.41
CA ILE A 85 -21.25 -14.83 -8.74
C ILE A 85 -22.77 -14.86 -8.90
N LYS A 86 -23.49 -15.01 -7.78
CA LYS A 86 -24.95 -14.79 -7.75
C LYS A 86 -25.25 -13.32 -8.13
N ASN A 87 -26.06 -13.14 -9.18
CA ASN A 87 -26.42 -11.83 -9.75
C ASN A 87 -25.21 -10.97 -10.19
N PHE A 88 -24.39 -11.50 -11.10
CA PHE A 88 -23.22 -10.84 -11.69
C PHE A 88 -23.41 -9.34 -12.00
N LYS A 89 -24.51 -8.99 -12.69
CA LYS A 89 -24.82 -7.61 -13.12
C LYS A 89 -24.91 -6.58 -11.97
N ARG A 90 -25.23 -7.02 -10.75
CA ARG A 90 -25.35 -6.13 -9.57
C ARG A 90 -24.16 -6.25 -8.64
N THR A 91 -23.69 -7.47 -8.41
CA THR A 91 -22.65 -7.74 -7.40
C THR A 91 -21.28 -7.23 -7.84
N VAL A 92 -20.92 -7.39 -9.13
CA VAL A 92 -19.60 -6.98 -9.63
C VAL A 92 -19.38 -5.47 -9.55
N PRO A 93 -20.28 -4.60 -10.08
CA PRO A 93 -20.08 -3.15 -9.97
C PRO A 93 -19.99 -2.66 -8.52
N LEU A 94 -20.82 -3.21 -7.63
CA LEU A 94 -20.80 -2.84 -6.21
C LEU A 94 -19.49 -3.28 -5.52
N ALA A 95 -19.01 -4.50 -5.81
CA ALA A 95 -17.75 -5.00 -5.25
C ALA A 95 -16.56 -4.15 -5.69
N VAL A 96 -16.51 -3.74 -6.96
CA VAL A 96 -15.44 -2.90 -7.50
C VAL A 96 -15.46 -1.51 -6.86
N ILE A 97 -16.62 -0.85 -6.79
CA ILE A 97 -16.74 0.48 -6.17
C ILE A 97 -16.34 0.43 -4.69
N PHE A 98 -16.84 -0.57 -3.95
CA PHE A 98 -16.51 -0.73 -2.55
C PHE A 98 -15.01 -1.03 -2.35
N GLY A 99 -14.43 -1.91 -3.17
CA GLY A 99 -13.01 -2.25 -3.12
C GLY A 99 -12.10 -1.06 -3.43
N LEU A 100 -12.46 -0.23 -4.41
CA LEU A 100 -11.76 1.02 -4.74
C LEU A 100 -11.83 2.01 -3.58
N PHE A 101 -13.01 2.20 -2.98
CA PHE A 101 -13.19 3.11 -1.86
C PHE A 101 -12.38 2.68 -0.63
N VAL A 102 -12.42 1.40 -0.27
CA VAL A 102 -11.63 0.86 0.85
C VAL A 102 -10.13 1.03 0.58
N SER A 103 -9.67 0.70 -0.63
CA SER A 103 -8.27 0.88 -1.02
C SER A 103 -7.84 2.35 -0.90
N ALA A 104 -8.69 3.28 -1.35
CA ALA A 104 -8.42 4.71 -1.25
C ALA A 104 -8.29 5.18 0.21
N CYS A 105 -9.20 4.75 1.09
CA CYS A 105 -9.11 5.07 2.51
C CYS A 105 -7.82 4.53 3.14
N VAL A 106 -7.45 3.27 2.86
CA VAL A 106 -6.21 2.66 3.38
C VAL A 106 -4.98 3.43 2.92
N TYR A 107 -4.92 3.82 1.65
CA TYR A 107 -3.79 4.55 1.09
C TYR A 107 -3.66 5.95 1.70
N VAL A 108 -4.78 6.66 1.87
CA VAL A 108 -4.77 7.97 2.54
C VAL A 108 -4.31 7.81 4.00
N LEU A 109 -4.85 6.83 4.72
CA LEU A 109 -4.45 6.58 6.12
C LEU A 109 -2.98 6.19 6.27
N ALA A 110 -2.44 5.38 5.36
CA ALA A 110 -1.03 5.02 5.35
C ALA A 110 -0.13 6.25 5.10
N ASN A 111 -0.51 7.12 4.16
CA ASN A 111 0.23 8.36 3.93
C ASN A 111 0.16 9.31 5.14
N VAL A 112 -1.01 9.46 5.77
CA VAL A 112 -1.15 10.22 7.02
C VAL A 112 -0.25 9.64 8.11
N ALA A 113 -0.19 8.32 8.25
CA ALA A 113 0.71 7.68 9.21
C ALA A 113 2.19 7.99 8.92
N TYR A 114 2.62 7.95 7.65
CA TYR A 114 3.98 8.32 7.28
C TYR A 114 4.29 9.79 7.59
N PHE A 115 3.44 10.73 7.18
CA PHE A 115 3.66 12.16 7.42
C PHE A 115 3.52 12.57 8.90
N ALA A 116 2.84 11.77 9.73
CA ALA A 116 2.81 12.01 11.17
C ALA A 116 4.19 11.82 11.82
N VAL A 117 5.01 10.90 11.30
CA VAL A 117 6.33 10.58 11.87
C VAL A 117 7.45 11.24 11.08
N LEU A 118 7.39 11.19 9.75
CA LEU A 118 8.46 11.61 8.86
C LEU A 118 8.17 12.98 8.24
N THR A 119 9.23 13.75 8.00
CA THR A 119 9.20 14.99 7.23
C THR A 119 9.19 14.70 5.71
N PRO A 120 8.71 15.64 4.86
CA PRO A 120 8.78 15.48 3.41
C PRO A 120 10.21 15.26 2.89
N GLN A 121 11.21 15.89 3.53
CA GLN A 121 12.62 15.75 3.15
C GLN A 121 13.16 14.35 3.45
N GLU A 122 12.79 13.76 4.59
CA GLU A 122 13.16 12.38 4.92
C GLU A 122 12.50 11.38 3.96
N ILE A 123 11.25 11.62 3.57
CA ILE A 123 10.55 10.78 2.58
C ILE A 123 11.24 10.84 1.23
N LEU A 124 11.63 12.04 0.76
CA LEU A 124 12.30 12.23 -0.53
C LEU A 124 13.72 11.64 -0.55
N ASN A 125 14.44 11.72 0.56
CA ASN A 125 15.80 11.17 0.69
C ASN A 125 15.82 9.67 1.03
N SER A 126 14.67 9.09 1.35
CA SER A 126 14.56 7.67 1.68
C SER A 126 14.53 6.80 0.43
N SER A 127 15.36 5.76 0.41
CA SER A 127 15.28 4.70 -0.60
C SER A 127 14.07 3.78 -0.39
N ALA A 128 13.58 3.67 0.86
CA ALA A 128 12.45 2.85 1.24
C ALA A 128 11.73 3.46 2.44
N VAL A 129 10.63 4.19 2.17
CA VAL A 129 9.89 4.97 3.17
C VAL A 129 9.45 4.12 4.36
N ALA A 130 9.00 2.88 4.12
CA ALA A 130 8.61 1.95 5.19
C ALA A 130 9.78 1.59 6.13
N THR A 131 11.00 1.47 5.60
CA THR A 131 12.21 1.19 6.40
C THR A 131 12.59 2.40 7.24
N THR A 132 12.57 3.61 6.66
CA THR A 132 12.84 4.85 7.41
C THR A 132 11.79 5.08 8.48
N PHE A 133 10.51 4.85 8.19
CA PHE A 133 9.45 4.89 9.19
C PHE A 133 9.70 3.91 10.33
N ALA A 134 10.15 2.69 10.01
CA ALA A 134 10.46 1.69 11.01
C ALA A 134 11.68 2.05 11.88
N GLN A 135 12.68 2.72 11.31
CA GLN A 135 13.84 3.24 12.05
C GLN A 135 13.41 4.26 13.11
N GLU A 136 12.55 5.21 12.73
CA GLU A 136 12.08 6.28 13.63
C GLU A 136 11.07 5.80 14.69
N THR A 137 10.34 4.71 14.43
CA THR A 137 9.27 4.23 15.34
C THR A 137 9.65 3.00 16.16
N VAL A 138 10.15 1.95 15.51
CA VAL A 138 10.39 0.62 16.11
C VAL A 138 11.88 0.36 16.36
N GLY A 139 12.76 1.30 16.02
CA GLY A 139 14.19 1.24 16.30
C GLY A 139 14.86 0.01 15.67
N SER A 140 15.49 -0.84 16.50
CA SER A 140 16.32 -1.97 16.05
C SER A 140 15.59 -3.00 15.17
N PHE A 141 14.25 -3.08 15.20
CA PHE A 141 13.51 -3.98 14.31
C PHE A 141 13.60 -3.55 12.83
N SER A 142 13.98 -2.30 12.55
CA SER A 142 14.09 -1.78 11.19
C SER A 142 15.09 -2.54 10.30
N TYR A 143 16.11 -3.18 10.88
CA TYR A 143 17.09 -3.94 10.10
C TYR A 143 16.49 -5.17 9.41
N ALA A 144 15.38 -5.71 9.93
CA ALA A 144 14.65 -6.81 9.31
C ALA A 144 13.69 -6.32 8.20
N MET A 145 13.39 -5.03 8.14
CA MET A 145 12.36 -4.47 7.26
C MET A 145 12.63 -4.71 5.77
N PRO A 146 13.85 -4.52 5.23
CA PRO A 146 14.11 -4.80 3.82
C PRO A 146 13.86 -6.27 3.44
N ALA A 147 14.21 -7.22 4.32
CA ALA A 147 13.96 -8.63 4.10
C ALA A 147 12.46 -8.95 4.10
N LEU A 148 11.71 -8.35 5.03
CA LEU A 148 10.24 -8.48 5.06
C LEU A 148 9.61 -7.92 3.78
N ILE A 149 10.00 -6.72 3.36
CA ILE A 149 9.51 -6.09 2.12
C ILE A 149 9.80 -7.00 0.92
N ALA A 150 11.01 -7.57 0.83
CA ALA A 150 11.35 -8.50 -0.26
C ALA A 150 10.41 -9.71 -0.32
N VAL A 151 10.08 -10.32 0.83
CA VAL A 151 9.11 -11.43 0.91
C VAL A 151 7.70 -10.99 0.49
N LEU A 152 7.29 -9.77 0.83
CA LEU A 152 6.02 -9.22 0.37
C LEU A 152 6.02 -9.00 -1.16
N MET A 153 7.13 -8.56 -1.74
CA MET A 153 7.27 -8.36 -3.19
C MET A 153 7.19 -9.69 -3.96
N LEU A 154 7.75 -10.78 -3.43
CA LEU A 154 7.61 -12.12 -4.04
C LEU A 154 6.14 -12.50 -4.26
N GLY A 155 5.27 -12.15 -3.30
CA GLY A 155 3.82 -12.36 -3.45
C GLY A 155 3.15 -11.46 -4.48
N SER A 156 3.69 -10.26 -4.76
CA SER A 156 3.22 -9.45 -5.89
C SER A 156 3.63 -10.08 -7.22
N SER A 157 4.92 -10.41 -7.36
CA SER A 157 5.45 -10.99 -8.60
C SER A 157 4.80 -12.33 -8.94
N ASN A 158 4.52 -13.16 -7.93
CA ASN A 158 3.77 -14.40 -8.13
C ASN A 158 2.37 -14.14 -8.71
N ALA A 159 1.64 -13.14 -8.19
CA ALA A 159 0.32 -12.77 -8.73
C ALA A 159 0.38 -12.24 -10.17
N GLU A 160 1.40 -11.44 -10.49
CA GLU A 160 1.60 -10.92 -11.86
C GLU A 160 1.92 -12.04 -12.86
N ILE A 161 2.79 -12.99 -12.48
CA ILE A 161 3.10 -14.16 -13.32
C ILE A 161 1.84 -14.97 -13.61
N PHE A 162 0.97 -15.17 -12.60
CA PHE A 162 -0.32 -15.84 -12.82
C PHE A 162 -1.20 -15.06 -13.80
N ALA A 163 -1.26 -13.73 -13.70
CA ALA A 163 -2.04 -12.90 -14.60
C ALA A 163 -1.52 -12.95 -16.04
N TRP A 164 -0.20 -12.99 -16.26
CA TRP A 164 0.42 -13.05 -17.60
C TRP A 164 0.32 -14.43 -18.24
N SER A 165 0.14 -15.48 -17.46
CA SER A 165 0.05 -16.86 -17.96
C SER A 165 -1.32 -17.24 -18.56
N ARG A 166 -2.33 -16.37 -18.43
CA ARG A 166 -3.69 -16.56 -18.95
C ARG A 166 -3.88 -15.73 -20.21
#